data_AF-K8EDI6-F1
#
_entry.id   AF-K8EDI6-F1
#
_cell.length_a   1.000
_cell.length_b   1.000
_cell.length_c   1.000
_cell.angle_alpha   90.00
_cell.angle_beta   90.00
_cell.angle_gamma   90.00
#
_symmetry.space_group_name_H-M   'P 1'
#
loop_
_entity.id
_entity.type
_entity.pdbx_description
1 polymer ?
#
loop_
_entity_poly.entity_id
_entity_poly.type
_entity_poly.pdbx_seq_one_letter_code
_entity_poly.pdbx_strand_id
1 'polypeptide(L)'
;MKPNTRAKPDFSYYLTQNAIKEKLVKLETDYRSVLRVKYVKKSTANGVGDKIAEFGGNANAKSYSVIIPVVTINLDGKFDEVENRKKTRLMFDFGEHGRELITVDTAFRFMETLVKAAAKEEEDDEEEDNRSNTSSAFSMQKATTDRHSFLESLKQTTFTIIPIENVNGRAMVEESKKFCERKNGRGVDVNRNFPVNFGVKEKDYDPNEEFPGPYAMSEPESKVLEKLFKDVKPHAWVNVHSGMEAIFTPYDHKNEEPKGEYPEFARKIGEEINQMHCGKRCVTGSGGKGVGYLAHGTVTDYAFDVVKVPAAFTWEIYGDTQAHFDDCFAMFNPVTKEKHDDVVESWAGAGLSFAHLMRAHPAVGERKEEDGSGSSRTALSDGGKKEEAETTFALSASPSDSVLPVNTNHDYQSLRGAGQLRTGARLRGSNKINRKGHARSQMFGARDQDIDTWKYLLLVSIFTVLYCVARRQFRAVKRYRTTRRNRDKATV
;
A
#
# COMPACT_ATOMS: atom_id res chain seq x y z
N MET A 1 17.41 6.37 12.83
CA MET A 1 18.05 6.43 11.50
C MET A 1 19.43 5.79 11.54
N LYS A 2 19.65 4.85 10.62
CA LYS A 2 20.89 4.16 10.26
C LYS A 2 21.74 5.08 9.37
N PRO A 3 23.05 4.82 9.19
CA PRO A 3 23.82 5.45 8.11
C PRO A 3 23.26 5.07 6.74
N ASN A 4 23.44 5.92 5.73
CA ASN A 4 23.12 5.59 4.34
C ASN A 4 24.01 4.42 3.87
N THR A 5 23.41 3.27 3.58
CA THR A 5 24.08 2.07 3.09
C THR A 5 24.29 2.10 1.57
N ARG A 6 23.56 2.99 0.87
CA ARG A 6 23.47 3.09 -0.59
C ARG A 6 23.04 1.77 -1.21
N ALA A 7 22.01 1.16 -0.61
CA ALA A 7 21.50 -0.13 -1.04
C ALA A 7 20.99 -0.05 -2.48
N LYS A 8 20.98 -1.20 -3.15
CA LYS A 8 20.59 -1.34 -4.56
C LYS A 8 19.81 -2.65 -4.73
N PRO A 9 18.94 -2.75 -5.73
CA PRO A 9 18.31 -4.02 -6.08
C PRO A 9 19.34 -5.11 -6.35
N ASP A 10 19.11 -6.29 -5.78
CA ASP A 10 19.80 -7.51 -6.15
C ASP A 10 18.88 -8.34 -7.06
N PHE A 11 19.09 -8.22 -8.36
CA PHE A 11 18.30 -8.88 -9.39
C PHE A 11 18.56 -10.40 -9.50
N SER A 12 19.32 -11.00 -8.56
CA SER A 12 19.32 -12.45 -8.39
C SER A 12 18.08 -12.97 -7.66
N TYR A 13 17.36 -12.12 -6.92
CA TYR A 13 16.09 -12.46 -6.28
C TYR A 13 14.96 -11.44 -6.46
N TYR A 14 15.24 -10.19 -6.86
CA TYR A 14 14.22 -9.25 -7.34
C TYR A 14 13.94 -9.41 -8.84
N LEU A 15 12.67 -9.39 -9.23
CA LEU A 15 12.26 -9.49 -10.63
C LEU A 15 12.62 -8.23 -11.46
N THR A 16 13.29 -8.45 -12.59
CA THR A 16 13.46 -7.47 -13.67
C THR A 16 12.27 -7.47 -14.62
N GLN A 17 12.07 -6.40 -15.39
CA GLN A 17 11.05 -6.36 -16.46
C GLN A 17 11.12 -7.50 -17.47
N ASN A 18 12.31 -8.03 -17.76
CA ASN A 18 12.45 -9.17 -18.66
C ASN A 18 12.00 -10.46 -17.97
N ALA A 19 12.42 -10.69 -16.72
CA ALA A 19 11.96 -11.83 -15.92
C ALA A 19 10.44 -11.81 -15.68
N ILE A 20 9.82 -10.62 -15.53
CA ILE A 20 8.37 -10.42 -15.45
C ILE A 20 7.68 -10.93 -16.74
N LYS A 21 8.16 -10.51 -17.92
CA LYS A 21 7.60 -10.93 -19.21
C LYS A 21 7.73 -12.45 -19.42
N GLU A 22 8.90 -13.00 -19.15
CA GLU A 22 9.17 -14.44 -19.24
C GLU A 22 8.28 -15.26 -18.30
N LYS A 23 8.15 -14.83 -17.03
CA LYS A 23 7.27 -15.48 -16.06
C LYS A 23 5.79 -15.38 -16.42
N LEU A 24 5.32 -14.28 -17.01
CA LEU A 24 3.93 -14.17 -17.48
C LEU A 24 3.64 -15.14 -18.62
N VAL A 25 4.52 -15.23 -19.62
CA VAL A 25 4.39 -16.19 -20.72
C VAL A 25 4.42 -17.63 -20.20
N LYS A 26 5.30 -17.93 -19.24
CA LYS A 26 5.37 -19.25 -18.59
C LYS A 26 4.09 -19.57 -17.82
N LEU A 27 3.62 -18.66 -16.97
CA LEU A 27 2.37 -18.82 -16.21
C LEU A 27 1.16 -19.04 -17.11
N GLU A 28 1.04 -18.27 -18.20
CA GLU A 28 -0.05 -18.43 -19.17
C GLU A 28 0.03 -19.75 -19.93
N THR A 29 1.24 -20.20 -20.27
CA THR A 29 1.45 -21.46 -21.00
C THR A 29 1.14 -22.67 -20.12
N ASP A 30 1.72 -22.71 -18.93
CA ASP A 30 1.62 -23.84 -17.99
C ASP A 30 0.21 -23.96 -17.39
N TYR A 31 -0.45 -22.83 -17.11
CA TYR A 31 -1.75 -22.80 -16.41
C TYR A 31 -2.89 -22.28 -17.31
N ARG A 32 -2.79 -22.52 -18.62
CA ARG A 32 -3.80 -22.10 -19.63
C ARG A 32 -5.23 -22.62 -19.40
N SER A 33 -5.45 -23.58 -18.49
CA SER A 33 -6.79 -23.96 -18.06
C SER A 33 -7.43 -22.87 -17.19
N VAL A 34 -6.67 -22.28 -16.26
CA VAL A 34 -7.16 -21.44 -15.15
C VAL A 34 -6.61 -20.00 -15.14
N LEU A 35 -5.68 -19.65 -16.03
CA LEU A 35 -5.05 -18.32 -16.11
C LEU A 35 -5.10 -17.75 -17.55
N ARG A 36 -5.30 -16.43 -17.68
CA ARG A 36 -5.18 -15.65 -18.94
C ARG A 36 -4.36 -14.39 -18.69
N VAL A 37 -3.54 -13.96 -19.63
CA VAL A 37 -2.82 -12.68 -19.60
C VAL A 37 -3.30 -11.79 -20.75
N LYS A 38 -3.76 -10.59 -20.40
CA LYS A 38 -4.21 -9.57 -21.36
C LYS A 38 -3.34 -8.33 -21.24
N TYR A 39 -2.75 -7.93 -22.35
CA TYR A 39 -1.94 -6.71 -22.42
C TYR A 39 -2.84 -5.52 -22.78
N VAL A 40 -3.13 -4.65 -21.82
CA VAL A 40 -3.97 -3.47 -22.02
C VAL A 40 -3.11 -2.29 -22.47
N LYS A 41 -3.28 -1.89 -23.73
CA LYS A 41 -2.59 -0.73 -24.30
C LYS A 41 -3.42 0.54 -24.15
N LYS A 42 -2.79 1.61 -23.64
CA LYS A 42 -3.34 2.97 -23.62
C LYS A 42 -2.27 3.98 -24.05
N SER A 43 -2.71 5.07 -24.67
CA SER A 43 -1.87 6.19 -25.08
C SER A 43 -2.52 7.50 -24.68
N THR A 44 -1.74 8.56 -24.45
CA THR A 44 -2.31 9.90 -24.24
C THR A 44 -2.78 10.54 -25.53
N ALA A 45 -3.74 11.47 -25.39
CA ALA A 45 -4.08 12.43 -26.42
C ALA A 45 -2.87 13.32 -26.76
N ASN A 46 -2.91 13.92 -27.96
CA ASN A 46 -1.93 14.90 -28.41
C ASN A 46 -1.92 16.13 -27.48
N GLY A 47 -0.74 16.73 -27.26
CA GLY A 47 -0.59 17.96 -26.45
C GLY A 47 -0.43 17.76 -24.94
N VAL A 48 -0.57 16.53 -24.41
CA VAL A 48 -0.35 16.27 -22.97
C VAL A 48 1.14 16.38 -22.61
N GLY A 49 2.03 15.92 -23.50
CA GLY A 49 3.49 16.03 -23.32
C GLY A 49 3.97 17.49 -23.23
N ASP A 50 3.38 18.38 -24.03
CA ASP A 50 3.70 19.81 -24.03
C ASP A 50 3.31 20.45 -22.67
N LYS A 51 2.11 20.13 -22.15
CA LYS A 51 1.70 20.58 -20.80
C LYS A 51 2.60 20.02 -19.69
N ILE A 52 3.04 18.76 -19.80
CA ILE A 52 3.98 18.17 -18.82
C ILE A 52 5.34 18.89 -18.84
N ALA A 53 5.77 19.40 -20.00
CA ALA A 53 7.00 20.19 -20.13
C ALA A 53 6.94 21.49 -19.33
N GLU A 54 5.77 22.16 -19.29
CA GLU A 54 5.55 23.39 -18.49
C GLU A 54 5.79 23.19 -16.99
N PHE A 55 5.60 21.96 -16.50
CA PHE A 55 5.86 21.57 -15.11
C PHE A 55 7.23 20.89 -14.88
N GLY A 56 8.11 20.90 -15.89
CA GLY A 56 9.45 20.30 -15.80
C GLY A 56 9.49 18.76 -15.89
N GLY A 57 8.39 18.12 -16.28
CA GLY A 57 8.35 16.69 -16.57
C GLY A 57 9.00 16.34 -17.92
N ASN A 58 9.11 15.05 -18.23
CA ASN A 58 9.78 14.59 -19.45
C ASN A 58 8.93 14.82 -20.71
N ALA A 59 9.18 15.95 -21.37
CA ALA A 59 8.49 16.42 -22.57
C ALA A 59 8.67 15.56 -23.83
N ASN A 60 9.64 14.65 -23.86
CA ASN A 60 10.11 14.00 -25.10
C ASN A 60 9.09 13.01 -25.74
N ALA A 61 7.94 12.80 -25.11
CA ALA A 61 6.90 11.91 -25.60
C ALA A 61 5.72 12.68 -26.24
N LYS A 62 5.89 13.11 -27.50
CA LYS A 62 4.75 13.57 -28.35
C LYS A 62 3.64 12.51 -28.43
N SER A 63 4.01 11.24 -28.30
CA SER A 63 3.13 10.12 -27.97
C SER A 63 3.71 9.38 -26.76
N TYR A 64 2.95 9.31 -25.67
CA TYR A 64 3.26 8.45 -24.52
C TYR A 64 2.24 7.32 -24.47
N SER A 65 2.69 6.10 -24.18
CA SER A 65 1.83 4.93 -24.10
C SER A 65 2.36 3.90 -23.12
N VAL A 66 1.44 3.10 -22.58
CA VAL A 66 1.71 1.94 -21.72
C VAL A 66 1.11 0.69 -22.33
N ILE A 67 1.70 -0.45 -21.97
CA ILE A 67 1.17 -1.78 -22.25
C ILE A 67 1.23 -2.51 -20.90
N ILE A 68 0.13 -2.47 -20.16
CA ILE A 68 0.05 -3.03 -18.80
C ILE A 68 -0.43 -4.48 -18.90
N PRO A 69 0.31 -5.47 -18.36
CA PRO A 69 -0.18 -6.83 -18.24
C PRO A 69 -1.31 -6.89 -17.19
N VAL A 70 -2.38 -7.58 -17.52
CA VAL A 70 -3.51 -7.85 -16.63
C VAL A 70 -3.77 -9.35 -16.65
N VAL A 71 -3.61 -9.99 -15.51
CA VAL A 71 -3.76 -11.43 -15.34
C VAL A 71 -5.14 -11.72 -14.77
N THR A 72 -5.91 -12.58 -15.44
CA THR A 72 -7.19 -13.09 -14.91
C THR A 72 -7.01 -14.54 -14.51
N ILE A 73 -7.34 -14.87 -13.25
CA ILE A 73 -7.26 -16.23 -12.71
C ILE A 73 -8.65 -16.67 -12.24
N ASN A 74 -9.08 -17.83 -12.72
CA ASN A 74 -10.33 -18.51 -12.39
C ASN A 74 -10.02 -19.99 -12.20
N LEU A 75 -10.01 -20.47 -10.95
CA LEU A 75 -9.51 -21.82 -10.63
C LEU A 75 -10.42 -22.96 -11.08
N ASP A 76 -11.67 -22.67 -11.44
CA ASP A 76 -12.61 -23.61 -12.07
C ASP A 76 -12.53 -23.62 -13.62
N GLY A 77 -11.58 -22.88 -14.20
CA GLY A 77 -11.37 -22.76 -15.65
C GLY A 77 -12.46 -21.99 -16.40
N LYS A 78 -13.49 -21.46 -15.74
CA LYS A 78 -14.61 -20.75 -16.38
C LYS A 78 -14.28 -19.28 -16.56
N PHE A 79 -14.28 -18.79 -17.81
CA PHE A 79 -13.89 -17.41 -18.17
C PHE A 79 -14.98 -16.56 -18.80
N ASP A 80 -16.17 -17.10 -19.08
CA ASP A 80 -17.25 -16.33 -19.67
C ASP A 80 -17.82 -15.28 -18.69
N GLU A 81 -18.43 -14.22 -19.23
CA GLU A 81 -18.96 -13.13 -18.41
C GLU A 81 -20.10 -13.55 -17.49
N VAL A 82 -20.89 -14.57 -17.84
CA VAL A 82 -22.08 -14.95 -17.08
C VAL A 82 -21.68 -15.70 -15.81
N GLU A 83 -20.72 -16.62 -15.91
CA GLU A 83 -20.17 -17.32 -14.75
C GLU A 83 -19.32 -16.38 -13.87
N ASN A 84 -18.52 -15.49 -14.46
CA ASN A 84 -17.73 -14.50 -13.71
C ASN A 84 -18.60 -13.52 -12.90
N ARG A 85 -19.80 -13.20 -13.36
CA ARG A 85 -20.73 -12.35 -12.60
C ARG A 85 -21.26 -13.01 -11.31
N LYS A 86 -21.38 -14.34 -11.29
CA LYS A 86 -21.80 -15.13 -10.10
C LYS A 86 -20.69 -15.28 -9.04
N LYS A 87 -19.44 -14.96 -9.41
CA LYS A 87 -18.25 -15.12 -8.55
C LYS A 87 -17.93 -13.87 -7.74
N THR A 88 -17.19 -14.06 -6.66
CA THR A 88 -16.54 -12.96 -5.94
C THR A 88 -15.43 -12.40 -6.81
N ARG A 89 -15.62 -11.21 -7.37
CA ARG A 89 -14.62 -10.52 -8.18
C ARG A 89 -13.68 -9.71 -7.31
N LEU A 90 -12.40 -10.09 -7.24
CA LEU A 90 -11.34 -9.40 -6.51
C LEU A 90 -10.31 -8.87 -7.50
N MET A 91 -9.89 -7.62 -7.29
CA MET A 91 -8.89 -6.98 -8.13
C MET A 91 -7.69 -6.53 -7.27
N PHE A 92 -6.48 -6.83 -7.71
CA PHE A 92 -5.24 -6.45 -7.03
C PHE A 92 -4.35 -5.67 -7.99
N ASP A 93 -3.68 -4.68 -7.45
CA ASP A 93 -2.76 -3.79 -8.17
C ASP A 93 -1.41 -3.73 -7.47
N PHE A 94 -0.34 -3.75 -8.25
CA PHE A 94 1.03 -3.85 -7.76
C PHE A 94 1.97 -3.03 -8.65
N GLY A 95 2.99 -2.43 -8.04
CA GLY A 95 4.01 -1.68 -8.78
C GLY A 95 3.49 -0.39 -9.41
N GLU A 96 2.53 0.29 -8.78
CA GLU A 96 2.09 1.65 -9.13
C GLU A 96 3.25 2.66 -8.99
N HIS A 97 4.13 2.49 -7.99
CA HIS A 97 5.35 3.28 -7.88
C HIS A 97 6.59 2.50 -8.33
N GLY A 98 7.41 3.09 -9.20
CA GLY A 98 8.52 2.41 -9.87
C GLY A 98 9.55 1.77 -8.93
N ARG A 99 9.83 2.41 -7.78
CA ARG A 99 10.82 1.99 -6.78
C ARG A 99 10.38 0.88 -5.83
N GLU A 100 9.10 0.52 -5.81
CA GLU A 100 8.49 -0.39 -4.84
C GLU A 100 8.57 -1.84 -5.35
N LEU A 101 9.80 -2.30 -5.63
CA LEU A 101 10.09 -3.57 -6.30
C LEU A 101 9.42 -4.78 -5.62
N ILE A 102 9.48 -4.83 -4.29
CA ILE A 102 8.93 -5.89 -3.44
C ILE A 102 7.44 -6.19 -3.69
N THR A 103 6.67 -5.22 -4.16
CA THR A 103 5.24 -5.38 -4.49
C THR A 103 5.06 -6.32 -5.68
N VAL A 104 5.88 -6.18 -6.72
CA VAL A 104 5.84 -6.99 -7.94
C VAL A 104 6.25 -8.44 -7.67
N ASP A 105 7.31 -8.65 -6.90
CA ASP A 105 7.76 -9.98 -6.47
C ASP A 105 6.67 -10.69 -5.62
N THR A 106 5.97 -9.94 -4.77
CA THR A 106 4.78 -10.41 -4.03
C THR A 106 3.63 -10.81 -4.97
N ALA A 107 3.35 -10.01 -6.01
CA ALA A 107 2.32 -10.32 -7.00
C ALA A 107 2.58 -11.66 -7.71
N PHE A 108 3.82 -11.91 -8.13
CA PHE A 108 4.20 -13.16 -8.76
C PHE A 108 4.13 -14.34 -7.80
N ARG A 109 4.56 -14.19 -6.55
CA ARG A 109 4.40 -15.27 -5.55
C ARG A 109 2.93 -15.59 -5.30
N PHE A 110 2.08 -14.58 -5.18
CA PHE A 110 0.64 -14.75 -5.01
C PHE A 110 0.02 -15.51 -6.20
N MET A 111 0.28 -15.07 -7.43
CA MET A 111 -0.20 -15.77 -8.64
C MET A 111 0.32 -17.21 -8.73
N GLU A 112 1.62 -17.43 -8.52
CA GLU A 112 2.22 -18.76 -8.56
C GLU A 112 1.62 -19.72 -7.52
N THR A 113 1.42 -19.26 -6.28
CA THR A 113 0.80 -20.09 -5.23
C THR A 113 -0.68 -20.34 -5.53
N LEU A 114 -1.40 -19.35 -6.07
CA LEU A 114 -2.81 -19.46 -6.41
C LEU A 114 -3.08 -20.48 -7.52
N VAL A 115 -2.31 -20.48 -8.63
CA VAL A 115 -2.50 -21.47 -9.70
C VAL A 115 -2.02 -22.87 -9.30
N LYS A 116 -0.97 -22.98 -8.48
CA LYS A 116 -0.50 -24.26 -7.92
C LYS A 116 -1.51 -24.88 -6.93
N ALA A 117 -2.46 -24.11 -6.41
CA ALA A 117 -3.55 -24.62 -5.59
C ALA A 117 -4.61 -25.38 -6.41
N ALA A 118 -4.82 -25.00 -7.68
CA ALA A 118 -5.80 -25.66 -8.57
C ALA A 118 -5.21 -26.85 -9.35
N ALA A 119 -3.99 -26.72 -9.86
CA ALA A 119 -3.39 -27.71 -10.77
C ALA A 119 -3.11 -29.10 -10.16
N LYS A 120 -3.39 -29.32 -8.87
CA LYS A 120 -3.25 -30.62 -8.20
C LYS A 120 -4.58 -31.28 -7.84
N GLU A 121 -5.70 -30.58 -8.04
CA GLU A 121 -7.02 -31.18 -7.82
C GLU A 121 -7.41 -32.12 -8.98
N GLU A 122 -6.85 -31.91 -10.18
CA GLU A 122 -6.97 -32.83 -11.32
C GLU A 122 -6.08 -34.09 -11.22
N GLU A 123 -5.11 -34.12 -10.29
CA GLU A 123 -4.24 -35.29 -10.01
C GLU A 123 -4.68 -36.07 -8.75
N ASP A 124 -5.33 -35.41 -7.78
CA ASP A 124 -5.75 -36.00 -6.49
C ASP A 124 -6.98 -36.96 -6.62
N ASP A 125 -7.62 -37.08 -7.79
CA ASP A 125 -8.79 -37.96 -8.04
C ASP A 125 -8.43 -39.44 -8.31
N GLU A 126 -7.15 -39.81 -8.50
CA GLU A 126 -6.74 -41.20 -8.78
C GLU A 126 -6.10 -41.96 -7.60
N GLU A 127 -5.59 -41.30 -6.54
CA GLU A 127 -5.01 -42.00 -5.36
C GLU A 127 -5.34 -41.32 -4.00
N GLU A 128 -6.39 -41.80 -3.30
CA GLU A 128 -6.70 -41.44 -1.90
C GLU A 128 -5.68 -42.00 -0.88
N ASP A 129 -4.35 -41.76 -0.99
CA ASP A 129 -3.44 -41.98 0.17
C ASP A 129 -2.01 -41.38 0.07
N ASN A 130 -1.82 -40.08 -0.23
CA ASN A 130 -0.60 -39.35 0.20
C ASN A 130 -0.71 -37.81 0.22
N ARG A 131 -1.57 -37.27 1.08
CA ARG A 131 -1.77 -35.82 1.27
C ARG A 131 -0.49 -35.10 1.74
N SER A 132 0.19 -34.37 0.84
CA SER A 132 1.27 -33.46 1.25
C SER A 132 1.44 -32.20 0.41
N ASN A 133 0.77 -32.05 -0.74
CA ASN A 133 1.30 -31.18 -1.81
C ASN A 133 0.37 -30.07 -2.36
N THR A 134 -0.89 -30.01 -1.92
CA THR A 134 -1.68 -28.76 -1.83
C THR A 134 -1.31 -27.94 -0.57
N SER A 135 -0.29 -28.39 0.17
CA SER A 135 0.13 -27.82 1.45
C SER A 135 0.63 -26.38 1.38
N SER A 136 1.23 -25.90 0.28
CA SER A 136 1.84 -24.56 0.29
C SER A 136 0.80 -23.44 0.30
N ALA A 137 -0.21 -23.49 -0.57
CA ALA A 137 -1.29 -22.50 -0.55
C ALA A 137 -2.08 -22.54 0.76
N PHE A 138 -2.33 -23.76 1.29
CA PHE A 138 -3.06 -23.93 2.55
C PHE A 138 -2.22 -23.62 3.80
N SER A 139 -0.88 -23.72 3.77
CA SER A 139 -0.01 -23.35 4.89
C SER A 139 0.35 -21.86 4.92
N MET A 140 0.38 -21.22 3.76
CA MET A 140 0.45 -19.76 3.64
C MET A 140 -0.87 -19.11 4.08
N GLN A 141 -1.99 -19.81 3.89
CA GLN A 141 -3.31 -19.39 4.36
C GLN A 141 -3.43 -19.42 5.89
N LYS A 142 -4.07 -18.41 6.48
CA LYS A 142 -4.31 -18.34 7.93
C LYS A 142 -5.76 -18.07 8.35
N ALA A 143 -6.66 -17.71 7.43
CA ALA A 143 -8.02 -17.28 7.77
C ALA A 143 -8.99 -18.41 8.16
N THR A 144 -8.63 -19.68 7.94
CA THR A 144 -9.44 -20.82 8.36
C THR A 144 -8.60 -22.09 8.53
N THR A 145 -9.06 -23.01 9.37
CA THR A 145 -8.54 -24.38 9.49
C THR A 145 -9.25 -25.37 8.56
N ASP A 146 -10.33 -24.96 7.89
CA ASP A 146 -11.06 -25.80 6.94
C ASP A 146 -10.48 -25.65 5.52
N ARG A 147 -9.74 -26.68 5.09
CA ARG A 147 -9.13 -26.76 3.75
C ARG A 147 -10.16 -26.77 2.63
N HIS A 148 -11.28 -27.48 2.78
CA HIS A 148 -12.28 -27.59 1.71
C HIS A 148 -12.98 -26.24 1.52
N SER A 149 -13.47 -25.66 2.62
CA SER A 149 -14.05 -24.31 2.59
C SER A 149 -13.06 -23.28 2.02
N PHE A 150 -11.77 -23.34 2.37
CA PHE A 150 -10.75 -22.47 1.78
C PHE A 150 -10.63 -22.60 0.26
N LEU A 151 -10.43 -23.82 -0.25
CA LEU A 151 -10.26 -24.07 -1.69
C LEU A 151 -11.53 -23.65 -2.47
N GLU A 152 -12.72 -23.93 -1.93
CA GLU A 152 -13.98 -23.49 -2.53
C GLU A 152 -14.11 -21.96 -2.59
N SER A 153 -13.62 -21.18 -1.61
CA SER A 153 -13.58 -19.72 -1.79
C SER A 153 -12.71 -19.29 -2.97
N LEU A 154 -11.59 -19.98 -3.23
CA LEU A 154 -10.71 -19.61 -4.34
C LEU A 154 -11.36 -19.94 -5.70
N LYS A 155 -12.06 -21.08 -5.82
CA LYS A 155 -12.86 -21.42 -7.02
C LYS A 155 -14.02 -20.45 -7.25
N GLN A 156 -14.71 -20.04 -6.19
CA GLN A 156 -15.81 -19.08 -6.23
C GLN A 156 -15.34 -17.62 -6.39
N THR A 157 -14.06 -17.40 -6.67
CA THR A 157 -13.43 -16.09 -6.82
C THR A 157 -12.80 -15.93 -8.20
N THR A 158 -13.06 -14.78 -8.84
CA THR A 158 -12.33 -14.31 -10.02
C THR A 158 -11.31 -13.29 -9.57
N PHE A 159 -10.04 -13.56 -9.85
CA PHE A 159 -8.93 -12.66 -9.55
C PHE A 159 -8.53 -11.89 -10.80
N THR A 160 -8.49 -10.57 -10.72
CA THR A 160 -7.85 -9.70 -11.73
C THR A 160 -6.64 -9.04 -11.10
N ILE A 161 -5.44 -9.40 -11.57
CA ILE A 161 -4.17 -8.97 -10.97
C ILE A 161 -3.39 -8.15 -11.99
N ILE A 162 -3.00 -6.95 -11.61
CA ILE A 162 -2.02 -6.13 -12.34
C ILE A 162 -0.69 -6.33 -11.62
N PRO A 163 0.24 -7.16 -12.14
CA PRO A 163 1.48 -7.47 -11.44
C PRO A 163 2.51 -6.34 -11.54
N ILE A 164 2.32 -5.38 -12.44
CA ILE A 164 3.12 -4.17 -12.60
C ILE A 164 2.32 -3.12 -13.39
N GLU A 165 1.79 -2.11 -12.71
CA GLU A 165 1.09 -1.00 -13.37
C GLU A 165 2.10 -0.06 -14.07
N ASN A 166 3.06 0.48 -13.32
CA ASN A 166 3.95 1.53 -13.77
C ASN A 166 5.22 0.97 -14.43
N VAL A 167 5.01 0.26 -15.55
CA VAL A 167 6.07 -0.34 -16.37
C VAL A 167 7.14 0.69 -16.78
N ASN A 168 6.72 1.90 -17.14
CA ASN A 168 7.64 2.96 -17.59
C ASN A 168 8.45 3.57 -16.44
N GLY A 169 7.89 3.69 -15.23
CA GLY A 169 8.62 4.09 -14.03
C GLY A 169 9.63 3.02 -13.59
N ARG A 170 9.24 1.74 -13.66
CA ARG A 170 10.14 0.61 -13.42
C ARG A 170 11.34 0.60 -14.36
N ALA A 171 11.16 0.95 -15.64
CA ALA A 171 12.27 1.10 -16.59
C ALA A 171 13.28 2.17 -16.16
N MET A 172 12.83 3.29 -15.58
CA MET A 172 13.73 4.31 -15.02
C MET A 172 14.55 3.79 -13.82
N VAL A 173 13.95 2.92 -13.01
CA VAL A 173 14.64 2.28 -11.86
C VAL A 173 15.67 1.27 -12.32
N GLU A 174 15.31 0.36 -13.23
CA GLU A 174 16.17 -0.73 -13.71
C GLU A 174 17.27 -0.24 -14.67
N GLU A 175 16.89 0.47 -15.74
CA GLU A 175 17.78 0.80 -16.86
C GLU A 175 18.61 2.07 -16.54
N SER A 176 17.94 3.11 -16.03
CA SER A 176 18.58 4.38 -15.67
C SER A 176 19.13 4.44 -14.25
N LYS A 177 19.01 3.35 -13.48
CA LYS A 177 19.49 3.21 -12.09
C LYS A 177 18.95 4.26 -11.12
N LYS A 178 17.76 4.82 -11.41
CA LYS A 178 17.11 5.79 -10.55
C LYS A 178 16.35 5.08 -9.42
N PHE A 179 17.06 4.51 -8.46
CA PHE A 179 16.44 3.69 -7.39
C PHE A 179 15.47 4.43 -6.44
N CYS A 180 15.33 5.76 -6.59
CA CYS A 180 14.33 6.58 -5.89
C CYS A 180 13.11 6.94 -6.78
N GLU A 181 13.07 6.59 -8.07
CA GLU A 181 12.00 7.02 -8.97
C GLU A 181 10.67 6.35 -8.61
N ARG A 182 9.80 7.13 -7.95
CA ARG A 182 8.42 6.78 -7.60
C ARG A 182 7.50 6.85 -8.82
N LYS A 183 7.67 7.91 -9.60
CA LYS A 183 6.73 8.38 -10.64
C LYS A 183 6.83 7.57 -11.93
N ASN A 184 5.91 7.81 -12.86
CA ASN A 184 5.94 7.17 -14.18
C ASN A 184 7.04 7.75 -15.10
N GLY A 185 7.17 7.21 -16.32
CA GLY A 185 8.19 7.62 -17.29
C GLY A 185 8.13 9.09 -17.75
N ARG A 186 7.07 9.82 -17.39
CA ARG A 186 6.94 11.28 -17.61
C ARG A 186 7.22 12.12 -16.38
N GLY A 187 7.34 11.49 -15.22
CA GLY A 187 7.51 12.15 -13.93
C GLY A 187 6.20 12.56 -13.27
N VAL A 188 5.08 11.87 -13.57
CA VAL A 188 3.79 12.02 -12.86
C VAL A 188 3.64 10.91 -11.81
N ASP A 189 3.22 11.27 -10.60
CA ASP A 189 2.73 10.32 -9.61
C ASP A 189 1.33 9.88 -9.99
N VAL A 190 1.20 8.61 -10.39
CA VAL A 190 -0.06 8.01 -10.83
C VAL A 190 -1.06 7.91 -9.68
N ASN A 191 -0.59 7.73 -8.43
CA ASN A 191 -1.41 7.75 -7.21
C ASN A 191 -1.69 9.18 -6.70
N ARG A 192 -1.56 10.17 -7.58
CA ARG A 192 -2.04 11.55 -7.41
C ARG A 192 -2.85 12.03 -8.62
N ASN A 193 -3.02 11.18 -9.64
CA ASN A 193 -3.63 11.55 -10.92
C ASN A 193 -5.16 11.38 -10.95
N PHE A 194 -5.82 10.88 -9.91
CA PHE A 194 -7.25 10.62 -9.92
C PHE A 194 -8.09 11.84 -9.52
N PRO A 195 -9.38 11.93 -9.91
CA PRO A 195 -10.15 13.18 -9.80
C PRO A 195 -10.59 13.57 -8.37
N VAL A 196 -10.50 12.68 -7.38
CA VAL A 196 -10.93 12.98 -6.00
C VAL A 196 -9.92 13.92 -5.34
N ASN A 197 -10.34 15.15 -5.05
CA ASN A 197 -9.49 16.23 -4.51
C ASN A 197 -8.25 16.56 -5.36
N PHE A 198 -8.29 16.28 -6.68
CA PHE A 198 -7.15 16.43 -7.58
C PHE A 198 -6.44 17.79 -7.48
N GLY A 199 -5.10 17.76 -7.39
CA GLY A 199 -4.26 18.95 -7.48
C GLY A 199 -4.19 19.81 -6.23
N VAL A 200 -4.90 19.45 -5.15
CA VAL A 200 -4.70 20.03 -3.82
C VAL A 200 -3.34 19.61 -3.27
N LYS A 201 -2.68 20.52 -2.55
CA LYS A 201 -1.30 20.40 -2.10
C LYS A 201 -1.23 20.65 -0.61
N GLU A 202 -0.82 19.64 0.14
CA GLU A 202 -0.53 19.80 1.56
C GLU A 202 0.72 20.64 1.81
N LYS A 203 0.93 21.02 3.07
CA LYS A 203 2.06 21.87 3.50
C LYS A 203 3.43 21.22 3.24
N ASP A 204 3.47 19.90 3.13
CA ASP A 204 4.64 19.07 2.88
C ASP A 204 4.68 18.46 1.47
N TYR A 205 3.80 18.89 0.56
CA TYR A 205 3.79 18.50 -0.86
C TYR A 205 5.16 18.66 -1.52
N ASP A 206 5.70 17.56 -2.06
CA ASP A 206 6.94 17.58 -2.85
C ASP A 206 6.67 17.22 -4.33
N PRO A 207 6.81 18.14 -5.31
CA PRO A 207 6.63 17.82 -6.72
C PRO A 207 7.65 16.81 -7.27
N ASN A 208 8.76 16.55 -6.57
CA ASN A 208 9.70 15.50 -6.94
C ASN A 208 9.14 14.10 -6.65
N GLU A 209 8.20 13.98 -5.74
CA GLU A 209 7.56 12.71 -5.35
C GLU A 209 6.11 12.62 -5.85
N GLU A 210 5.35 13.71 -5.77
CA GLU A 210 3.89 13.73 -5.81
C GLU A 210 3.28 14.52 -6.98
N PHE A 211 4.05 14.89 -8.01
CA PHE A 211 3.51 15.72 -9.09
C PHE A 211 2.29 15.03 -9.74
N PRO A 212 1.06 15.59 -9.61
CA PRO A 212 -0.17 14.88 -9.95
C PRO A 212 -0.45 14.83 -11.45
N GLY A 213 0.42 15.41 -12.28
CA GLY A 213 0.16 15.65 -13.69
C GLY A 213 -0.57 16.98 -13.95
N PRO A 214 -0.75 17.36 -15.23
CA PRO A 214 -1.34 18.64 -15.61
C PRO A 214 -2.86 18.72 -15.40
N TYR A 215 -3.56 17.59 -15.25
CA TYR A 215 -4.99 17.51 -14.96
C TYR A 215 -5.35 16.07 -14.55
N ALA A 216 -6.49 15.88 -13.87
CA ALA A 216 -6.95 14.57 -13.43
C ALA A 216 -7.13 13.59 -14.61
N MET A 217 -6.60 12.37 -14.47
CA MET A 217 -6.58 11.31 -15.47
C MET A 217 -5.84 11.70 -16.76
N SER A 218 -4.72 12.42 -16.63
CA SER A 218 -3.78 12.71 -17.73
C SER A 218 -2.92 11.51 -18.12
N GLU A 219 -2.73 10.54 -17.21
CA GLU A 219 -1.83 9.41 -17.41
C GLU A 219 -2.56 8.18 -18.00
N PRO A 220 -1.97 7.49 -18.99
CA PRO A 220 -2.58 6.33 -19.59
C PRO A 220 -2.63 5.13 -18.64
N GLU A 221 -1.75 5.07 -17.63
CA GLU A 221 -1.78 4.17 -16.46
C GLU A 221 -3.14 4.28 -15.74
N SER A 222 -3.48 5.46 -15.21
CA SER A 222 -4.77 5.74 -14.55
C SER A 222 -5.98 5.48 -15.48
N LYS A 223 -5.82 5.64 -16.81
CA LYS A 223 -6.83 5.27 -17.82
C LYS A 223 -6.94 3.77 -18.11
N VAL A 224 -5.96 2.94 -17.74
CA VAL A 224 -6.12 1.49 -17.68
C VAL A 224 -6.96 1.12 -16.46
N LEU A 225 -6.65 1.67 -15.28
CA LEU A 225 -7.43 1.43 -14.06
C LEU A 225 -8.88 1.88 -14.18
N GLU A 226 -9.15 3.08 -14.70
CA GLU A 226 -10.52 3.54 -14.99
C GLU A 226 -11.30 2.51 -15.85
N LYS A 227 -10.63 1.88 -16.83
CA LYS A 227 -11.26 0.85 -17.66
C LYS A 227 -11.48 -0.44 -16.88
N LEU A 228 -10.49 -0.92 -16.15
CA LEU A 228 -10.57 -2.18 -15.40
C LEU A 228 -11.65 -2.13 -14.33
N PHE A 229 -11.80 -1.01 -13.61
CA PHE A 229 -12.92 -0.81 -12.68
C PHE A 229 -14.30 -0.97 -13.34
N LYS A 230 -14.48 -0.43 -14.56
CA LYS A 230 -15.73 -0.52 -15.33
C LYS A 230 -15.98 -1.92 -15.90
N ASP A 231 -14.93 -2.60 -16.36
CA ASP A 231 -14.98 -3.94 -16.94
C ASP A 231 -15.22 -5.01 -15.84
N VAL A 232 -14.46 -4.95 -14.75
CA VAL A 232 -14.42 -5.98 -13.69
C VAL A 232 -15.53 -5.79 -12.65
N LYS A 233 -15.93 -4.54 -12.36
CA LYS A 233 -16.86 -4.21 -11.26
C LYS A 233 -16.53 -4.98 -9.96
N PRO A 234 -15.32 -4.79 -9.40
CA PRO A 234 -14.85 -5.60 -8.29
C PRO A 234 -15.71 -5.40 -7.03
N HIS A 235 -15.78 -6.44 -6.19
CA HIS A 235 -16.33 -6.35 -4.83
C HIS A 235 -15.28 -5.80 -3.87
N ALA A 236 -14.02 -6.16 -4.12
CA ALA A 236 -12.88 -5.55 -3.45
C ALA A 236 -11.73 -5.26 -4.41
N TRP A 237 -11.05 -4.15 -4.15
CA TRP A 237 -9.83 -3.74 -4.82
C TRP A 237 -8.74 -3.41 -3.81
N VAL A 238 -7.51 -3.86 -4.08
CA VAL A 238 -6.35 -3.71 -3.20
C VAL A 238 -5.18 -3.15 -4.00
N ASN A 239 -4.70 -1.96 -3.63
CA ASN A 239 -3.44 -1.42 -4.09
C ASN A 239 -2.30 -1.90 -3.18
N VAL A 240 -1.16 -2.30 -3.74
CA VAL A 240 -0.05 -2.84 -2.97
C VAL A 240 1.22 -2.01 -3.17
N HIS A 241 1.69 -1.46 -2.06
CA HIS A 241 2.75 -0.48 -1.93
C HIS A 241 3.83 -0.90 -0.94
N SER A 242 4.92 -0.15 -0.91
CA SER A 242 5.88 -0.17 0.20
C SER A 242 6.37 1.23 0.54
N GLY A 243 7.07 1.34 1.67
CA GLY A 243 7.49 2.59 2.30
C GLY A 243 7.16 2.61 3.79
N MET A 244 6.10 1.91 4.19
CA MET A 244 5.75 1.65 5.60
C MET A 244 5.09 0.27 5.78
N GLU A 245 4.56 0.00 6.98
CA GLU A 245 3.75 -1.20 7.26
C GLU A 245 2.35 -0.78 7.68
N ALA A 246 1.36 -0.98 6.81
CA ALA A 246 -0.03 -0.58 7.02
C ALA A 246 -1.05 -1.30 6.11
N ILE A 247 -2.32 -1.25 6.51
CA ILE A 247 -3.47 -1.66 5.73
C ILE A 247 -4.51 -0.54 5.87
N PHE A 248 -4.50 0.39 4.92
CA PHE A 248 -5.44 1.49 4.90
C PHE A 248 -6.73 1.11 4.18
N THR A 249 -7.81 1.67 4.69
CA THR A 249 -9.06 1.88 3.98
C THR A 249 -9.14 3.38 3.59
N PRO A 250 -10.10 3.78 2.73
CA PRO A 250 -10.46 5.18 2.58
C PRO A 250 -10.79 5.83 3.95
N TYR A 251 -10.67 7.15 4.11
CA TYR A 251 -10.17 8.10 3.11
C TYR A 251 -8.67 8.36 3.23
N ASP A 252 -8.02 8.69 2.12
CA ASP A 252 -6.64 9.19 2.08
C ASP A 252 -6.60 10.73 2.12
N HIS A 253 -7.48 11.40 1.37
CA HIS A 253 -7.47 12.86 1.20
C HIS A 253 -7.99 13.66 2.41
N LYS A 254 -8.53 12.98 3.42
CA LYS A 254 -9.10 13.63 4.62
C LYS A 254 -8.97 12.77 5.88
N ASN A 255 -8.89 13.46 7.01
CA ASN A 255 -8.81 12.88 8.34
C ASN A 255 -10.22 12.45 8.83
N GLU A 256 -10.83 11.49 8.13
CA GLU A 256 -12.18 10.98 8.42
C GLU A 256 -12.29 9.49 8.06
N GLU A 257 -12.93 8.70 8.93
CA GLU A 257 -13.38 7.33 8.59
C GLU A 257 -14.72 7.39 7.83
N PRO A 258 -14.84 6.78 6.64
CA PRO A 258 -16.15 6.54 6.03
C PRO A 258 -17.03 5.69 6.95
N LYS A 259 -18.32 6.06 7.03
CA LYS A 259 -19.31 5.37 7.87
C LYS A 259 -20.18 4.43 7.04
N GLY A 260 -20.73 3.41 7.69
CA GLY A 260 -21.66 2.46 7.08
C GLY A 260 -21.12 1.03 7.11
N GLU A 261 -21.98 0.09 6.72
CA GLU A 261 -21.70 -1.34 6.87
C GLU A 261 -20.48 -1.81 6.06
N TYR A 262 -20.40 -1.46 4.77
CA TYR A 262 -19.28 -1.92 3.93
C TYR A 262 -17.92 -1.39 4.41
N PRO A 263 -17.72 -0.08 4.70
CA PRO A 263 -16.45 0.40 5.25
C PRO A 263 -16.10 -0.21 6.62
N GLU A 264 -17.09 -0.39 7.50
CA GLU A 264 -16.87 -1.05 8.79
C GLU A 264 -16.48 -2.52 8.63
N PHE A 265 -17.00 -3.21 7.62
CA PHE A 265 -16.61 -4.58 7.29
C PHE A 265 -15.20 -4.63 6.68
N ALA A 266 -14.89 -3.72 5.74
CA ALA A 266 -13.57 -3.61 5.14
C ALA A 266 -12.49 -3.38 6.21
N ARG A 267 -12.72 -2.48 7.18
CA ARG A 267 -11.80 -2.26 8.30
C ARG A 267 -11.58 -3.52 9.14
N LYS A 268 -12.62 -4.31 9.44
CA LYS A 268 -12.49 -5.59 10.16
C LYS A 268 -11.62 -6.59 9.40
N ILE A 269 -11.82 -6.73 8.08
CA ILE A 269 -10.94 -7.56 7.23
C ILE A 269 -9.48 -7.07 7.31
N GLY A 270 -9.25 -5.75 7.26
CA GLY A 270 -7.91 -5.18 7.40
C GLY A 270 -7.25 -5.50 8.75
N GLU A 271 -8.01 -5.45 9.84
CA GLU A 271 -7.57 -5.84 11.20
C GLU A 271 -7.22 -7.34 11.30
N GLU A 272 -8.01 -8.21 10.66
CA GLU A 272 -7.74 -9.64 10.59
C GLU A 272 -6.49 -9.97 9.76
N ILE A 273 -6.31 -9.32 8.60
CA ILE A 273 -5.09 -9.47 7.78
C ILE A 273 -3.85 -8.95 8.53
N ASN A 274 -3.95 -7.84 9.26
CA ASN A 274 -2.87 -7.34 10.12
C ASN A 274 -2.49 -8.37 11.21
N GLN A 275 -3.49 -8.97 11.87
CA GLN A 275 -3.27 -10.01 12.88
C GLN A 275 -2.61 -11.26 12.28
N MET A 276 -3.03 -11.71 11.10
CA MET A 276 -2.53 -12.94 10.48
C MET A 276 -1.15 -12.80 9.83
N HIS A 277 -0.92 -11.72 9.08
CA HIS A 277 0.19 -11.63 8.10
C HIS A 277 1.14 -10.46 8.32
N CYS A 278 0.71 -9.40 9.04
CA CYS A 278 1.62 -8.32 9.44
C CYS A 278 2.11 -8.48 10.91
N GLY A 279 1.51 -9.39 11.68
CA GLY A 279 1.89 -9.66 13.07
C GLY A 279 1.49 -8.54 14.04
N LYS A 280 0.38 -7.84 13.75
CA LYS A 280 -0.10 -6.65 14.48
C LYS A 280 0.85 -5.44 14.40
N ARG A 281 1.79 -5.43 13.45
CA ARG A 281 2.75 -4.32 13.24
C ARG A 281 2.20 -3.23 12.32
N CYS A 282 1.25 -3.58 11.45
CA CYS A 282 0.68 -2.65 10.49
C CYS A 282 -0.26 -1.65 11.18
N VAL A 283 -0.22 -0.39 10.75
CA VAL A 283 -1.29 0.58 11.03
C VAL A 283 -2.55 0.17 10.26
N THR A 284 -3.75 0.37 10.84
CA THR A 284 -5.03 -0.02 10.21
C THR A 284 -6.09 1.06 10.37
N GLY A 285 -6.92 1.28 9.35
CA GLY A 285 -8.00 2.29 9.32
C GLY A 285 -7.89 3.25 8.14
N SER A 286 -8.59 4.40 8.17
CA SER A 286 -8.44 5.45 7.14
C SER A 286 -6.97 5.89 6.99
N GLY A 287 -6.47 6.01 5.76
CA GLY A 287 -5.10 6.50 5.49
C GLY A 287 -4.85 7.90 6.05
N GLY A 288 -5.69 8.86 5.65
CA GLY A 288 -5.60 10.27 6.05
C GLY A 288 -5.80 10.52 7.55
N LYS A 289 -6.51 9.62 8.25
CA LYS A 289 -6.67 9.66 9.71
C LYS A 289 -5.56 8.90 10.46
N GLY A 290 -5.14 7.75 9.94
CA GLY A 290 -4.25 6.81 10.62
C GLY A 290 -2.78 7.21 10.59
N VAL A 291 -2.35 7.96 9.57
CA VAL A 291 -0.94 8.39 9.39
C VAL A 291 -0.74 9.88 9.69
N GLY A 292 -1.81 10.68 9.64
CA GLY A 292 -1.74 12.14 9.82
C GLY A 292 -1.14 12.90 8.62
N TYR A 293 -1.04 12.24 7.48
CA TYR A 293 -0.65 12.81 6.19
C TYR A 293 -1.79 12.58 5.19
N LEU A 294 -2.17 13.61 4.44
CA LEU A 294 -3.29 13.55 3.51
C LEU A 294 -2.78 13.42 2.08
N ALA A 295 -3.22 12.38 1.37
CA ALA A 295 -2.87 12.16 -0.03
C ALA A 295 -4.08 12.47 -0.92
N HIS A 296 -3.89 13.37 -1.87
CA HIS A 296 -4.95 13.89 -2.75
C HIS A 296 -4.86 13.27 -4.15
N GLY A 297 -5.99 12.98 -4.77
CA GLY A 297 -6.02 12.35 -6.10
C GLY A 297 -5.57 10.88 -6.11
N THR A 298 -5.76 10.15 -5.00
CA THR A 298 -5.41 8.72 -4.92
C THR A 298 -6.40 7.84 -5.67
N VAL A 299 -5.92 6.70 -6.15
CA VAL A 299 -6.77 5.67 -6.76
C VAL A 299 -7.72 5.04 -5.73
N THR A 300 -7.29 4.88 -4.47
CA THR A 300 -8.10 4.29 -3.38
C THR A 300 -9.35 5.12 -3.08
N ASP A 301 -9.21 6.43 -2.97
CA ASP A 301 -10.36 7.33 -2.80
C ASP A 301 -11.24 7.36 -4.06
N TYR A 302 -10.66 7.29 -5.27
CA TYR A 302 -11.45 7.18 -6.51
C TYR A 302 -12.25 5.87 -6.61
N ALA A 303 -11.64 4.75 -6.23
CA ALA A 303 -12.27 3.43 -6.21
C ALA A 303 -13.46 3.41 -5.24
N PHE A 304 -13.31 4.06 -4.08
CA PHE A 304 -14.38 4.15 -3.08
C PHE A 304 -15.47 5.16 -3.45
N ASP A 305 -15.09 6.42 -3.70
CA ASP A 305 -16.05 7.52 -3.83
C ASP A 305 -16.68 7.65 -5.20
N VAL A 306 -15.98 7.26 -6.28
CA VAL A 306 -16.49 7.43 -7.65
C VAL A 306 -16.90 6.10 -8.26
N VAL A 307 -16.09 5.06 -8.15
CA VAL A 307 -16.40 3.72 -8.70
C VAL A 307 -17.40 2.95 -7.83
N LYS A 308 -17.48 3.27 -6.53
CA LYS A 308 -18.28 2.53 -5.53
C LYS A 308 -17.88 1.05 -5.47
N VAL A 309 -16.59 0.78 -5.40
CA VAL A 309 -16.05 -0.53 -4.99
C VAL A 309 -16.42 -0.74 -3.51
N PRO A 310 -17.12 -1.83 -3.13
CA PRO A 310 -17.58 -2.05 -1.76
C PRO A 310 -16.47 -2.00 -0.71
N ALA A 311 -15.31 -2.59 -1.00
CA ALA A 311 -14.13 -2.50 -0.14
C ALA A 311 -12.86 -2.14 -0.96
N ALA A 312 -12.32 -0.95 -0.71
CA ALA A 312 -11.06 -0.49 -1.30
C ALA A 312 -9.96 -0.46 -0.23
N PHE A 313 -8.74 -0.82 -0.60
CA PHE A 313 -7.60 -0.88 0.31
C PHE A 313 -6.31 -0.37 -0.31
N THR A 314 -5.44 0.19 0.54
CA THR A 314 -4.02 0.44 0.27
C THR A 314 -3.22 -0.44 1.25
N TRP A 315 -2.43 -1.39 0.77
CA TRP A 315 -1.57 -2.27 1.58
C TRP A 315 -0.11 -1.83 1.46
N GLU A 316 0.45 -1.33 2.55
CA GLU A 316 1.86 -0.98 2.69
C GLU A 316 2.59 -2.18 3.30
N ILE A 317 3.31 -2.93 2.46
CA ILE A 317 3.74 -4.30 2.81
C ILE A 317 5.11 -4.38 3.50
N TYR A 318 5.89 -3.30 3.44
CA TYR A 318 7.23 -3.20 3.99
C TYR A 318 7.68 -1.74 4.10
N GLY A 319 8.35 -1.38 5.19
CA GLY A 319 9.14 -0.14 5.23
C GLY A 319 10.21 -0.13 6.32
N ASP A 320 11.45 0.21 5.96
CA ASP A 320 12.52 0.43 6.94
C ASP A 320 12.51 1.88 7.43
N THR A 321 11.64 2.17 8.40
CA THR A 321 11.58 3.49 9.08
C THR A 321 12.88 3.88 9.80
N GLN A 322 13.87 2.98 9.89
CA GLN A 322 15.19 3.27 10.40
C GLN A 322 16.24 3.46 9.31
N ALA A 323 15.96 3.25 8.02
CA ALA A 323 16.89 3.57 6.94
C ALA A 323 17.21 5.09 6.91
N HIS A 324 18.23 5.45 6.15
CA HIS A 324 18.57 6.86 5.92
C HIS A 324 17.65 7.43 4.82
N PHE A 325 17.28 8.71 4.89
CA PHE A 325 16.38 9.34 3.91
C PHE A 325 16.91 9.27 2.47
N ASP A 326 18.23 9.41 2.28
CA ASP A 326 18.91 9.19 0.99
C ASP A 326 19.09 7.70 0.58
N ASP A 327 18.56 6.73 1.34
CA ASP A 327 18.72 5.28 1.08
C ASP A 327 17.41 4.66 0.59
N CYS A 328 16.91 5.20 -0.53
CA CYS A 328 15.61 4.87 -1.12
C CYS A 328 15.37 3.37 -1.26
N PHE A 329 16.37 2.60 -1.72
CA PHE A 329 16.16 1.18 -1.90
C PHE A 329 15.87 0.48 -0.57
N ALA A 330 16.63 0.78 0.49
CA ALA A 330 16.43 0.18 1.81
C ALA A 330 15.13 0.62 2.49
N MET A 331 14.68 1.87 2.28
CA MET A 331 13.39 2.35 2.80
C MET A 331 12.22 1.53 2.24
N PHE A 332 12.22 1.31 0.92
CA PHE A 332 11.09 0.74 0.18
C PHE A 332 11.21 -0.78 -0.07
N ASN A 333 12.39 -1.39 0.09
CA ASN A 333 12.62 -2.80 -0.25
C ASN A 333 13.59 -3.50 0.73
N PRO A 334 13.32 -4.76 1.11
CA PRO A 334 14.27 -5.60 1.82
C PRO A 334 15.64 -5.71 1.14
N VAL A 335 16.72 -5.42 1.88
CA VAL A 335 18.10 -5.46 1.37
C VAL A 335 18.80 -6.81 1.49
N THR A 336 18.12 -7.83 2.01
CA THR A 336 18.61 -9.22 2.12
C THR A 336 17.56 -10.18 1.59
N LYS A 337 18.02 -11.32 1.04
CA LYS A 337 17.12 -12.32 0.44
C LYS A 337 16.15 -12.89 1.48
N GLU A 338 16.62 -13.15 2.70
CA GLU A 338 15.81 -13.72 3.77
C GLU A 338 14.63 -12.79 4.11
N LYS A 339 14.90 -11.48 4.25
CA LYS A 339 13.84 -10.51 4.56
C LYS A 339 12.96 -10.19 3.36
N HIS A 340 13.46 -10.34 2.14
CA HIS A 340 12.67 -10.31 0.92
C HIS A 340 11.66 -11.46 0.91
N ASP A 341 12.14 -12.70 1.06
CA ASP A 341 11.32 -13.90 1.05
C ASP A 341 10.27 -13.86 2.17
N ASP A 342 10.63 -13.45 3.40
CA ASP A 342 9.70 -13.25 4.52
C ASP A 342 8.51 -12.34 4.16
N VAL A 343 8.75 -11.23 3.46
CA VAL A 343 7.71 -10.26 3.06
C VAL A 343 6.86 -10.85 1.95
N VAL A 344 7.50 -11.40 0.91
CA VAL A 344 6.85 -11.98 -0.26
C VAL A 344 5.94 -13.16 0.12
N GLU A 345 6.39 -14.07 0.99
CA GLU A 345 5.58 -15.20 1.46
C GLU A 345 4.41 -14.73 2.34
N SER A 346 4.64 -13.81 3.29
CA SER A 346 3.58 -13.36 4.20
C SER A 346 2.46 -12.60 3.47
N TRP A 347 2.80 -11.74 2.51
CA TRP A 347 1.80 -10.95 1.79
C TRP A 347 1.16 -11.69 0.60
N ALA A 348 1.83 -12.68 0.01
CA ALA A 348 1.14 -13.65 -0.84
C ALA A 348 0.13 -14.50 -0.03
N GLY A 349 0.47 -14.87 1.21
CA GLY A 349 -0.48 -15.47 2.17
C GLY A 349 -1.64 -14.54 2.53
N ALA A 350 -1.38 -13.23 2.65
CA ALA A 350 -2.41 -12.22 2.87
C ALA A 350 -3.42 -12.15 1.72
N GLY A 351 -2.98 -12.20 0.45
CA GLY A 351 -3.87 -12.26 -0.71
C GLY A 351 -4.81 -13.47 -0.69
N LEU A 352 -4.31 -14.65 -0.29
CA LEU A 352 -5.12 -15.86 -0.12
C LEU A 352 -6.12 -15.75 1.05
N SER A 353 -5.69 -15.19 2.18
CA SER A 353 -6.56 -14.98 3.35
C SER A 353 -7.64 -13.96 3.07
N PHE A 354 -7.30 -12.88 2.39
CA PHE A 354 -8.25 -11.87 1.95
C PHE A 354 -9.33 -12.46 1.04
N ALA A 355 -8.95 -13.31 0.08
CA ALA A 355 -9.90 -13.98 -0.80
C ALA A 355 -10.90 -14.87 -0.03
N HIS A 356 -10.44 -15.55 1.01
CA HIS A 356 -11.31 -16.32 1.89
C HIS A 356 -12.28 -15.42 2.69
N LEU A 357 -11.76 -14.36 3.31
CA LEU A 357 -12.53 -13.44 4.18
C LEU A 357 -13.58 -12.63 3.42
N MET A 358 -13.25 -12.18 2.20
CA MET A 358 -14.16 -11.38 1.38
C MET A 358 -15.49 -12.09 1.07
N ARG A 359 -15.59 -13.42 1.21
CA ARG A 359 -16.88 -14.15 1.10
C ARG A 359 -17.97 -13.60 2.03
N ALA A 360 -17.57 -13.08 3.19
CA ALA A 360 -18.46 -12.69 4.27
C ALA A 360 -18.87 -11.21 4.18
N HIS A 361 -18.27 -10.46 3.25
CA HIS A 361 -18.61 -9.07 3.02
C HIS A 361 -20.03 -8.96 2.40
N PRO A 362 -20.97 -8.20 2.99
CA PRO A 362 -22.38 -8.18 2.56
C PRO A 362 -22.60 -7.97 1.06
N ALA A 363 -21.89 -7.01 0.47
CA ALA A 363 -21.91 -6.72 -0.97
C ALA A 363 -21.62 -7.91 -1.90
N VAL A 364 -20.95 -8.97 -1.42
CA VAL A 364 -20.69 -10.20 -2.20
C VAL A 364 -21.92 -11.08 -2.32
N GLY A 365 -22.84 -11.04 -1.35
CA GLY A 365 -24.18 -11.63 -1.47
C GLY A 365 -25.05 -10.78 -2.39
N GLU A 366 -25.21 -9.50 -2.04
CA GLU A 366 -26.11 -8.57 -2.73
C GLU A 366 -25.85 -8.47 -4.24
N ARG A 367 -24.59 -8.29 -4.67
CA ARG A 367 -24.28 -8.17 -6.11
C ARG A 367 -24.43 -9.46 -6.90
N LYS A 368 -24.39 -10.64 -6.25
CA LYS A 368 -24.71 -11.91 -6.91
C LYS A 368 -26.21 -12.04 -7.19
N GLU A 369 -27.05 -11.47 -6.33
CA GLU A 369 -28.50 -11.39 -6.57
C GLU A 369 -28.84 -10.37 -7.67
N GLU A 370 -28.21 -9.20 -7.66
CA GLU A 370 -28.36 -8.20 -8.73
C GLU A 370 -27.93 -8.74 -10.11
N ASP A 371 -26.74 -9.34 -10.22
CA ASP A 371 -26.24 -9.91 -11.48
C ASP A 371 -26.99 -11.21 -11.88
N GLY A 372 -27.57 -11.94 -10.92
CA GLY A 372 -28.31 -13.19 -11.14
C GLY A 372 -29.78 -12.99 -11.53
N SER A 373 -30.42 -11.91 -11.06
CA SER A 373 -31.76 -11.51 -11.47
C SER A 373 -31.70 -10.84 -12.85
N GLY A 374 -31.78 -11.65 -13.90
CA GLY A 374 -31.74 -11.17 -15.28
C GLY A 374 -32.76 -10.07 -15.54
N SER A 375 -32.30 -8.82 -15.56
CA SER A 375 -33.15 -7.63 -15.61
C SER A 375 -33.78 -7.43 -16.98
N SER A 376 -34.79 -8.26 -17.28
CA SER A 376 -35.91 -7.86 -18.12
C SER A 376 -36.79 -6.88 -17.33
N ARG A 377 -36.25 -5.70 -17.05
CA ARG A 377 -37.08 -4.50 -16.86
C ARG A 377 -37.12 -3.78 -18.19
N THR A 378 -38.11 -4.18 -18.98
CA THR A 378 -38.54 -3.49 -20.20
C THR A 378 -38.60 -1.99 -19.97
N ALA A 379 -38.13 -1.23 -20.96
CA ALA A 379 -38.32 0.20 -20.99
C ALA A 379 -39.82 0.53 -20.96
N LEU A 380 -40.29 1.09 -19.85
CA LEU A 380 -41.54 1.82 -19.81
C LEU A 380 -41.21 3.29 -20.02
N SER A 381 -41.40 3.72 -21.26
CA SER A 381 -41.65 5.13 -21.55
C SER A 381 -42.94 5.55 -20.84
N ASP A 382 -42.89 6.62 -20.07
CA ASP A 382 -43.99 7.57 -20.10
C ASP A 382 -43.46 9.01 -20.06
N GLY A 383 -44.19 9.92 -20.67
CA GLY A 383 -43.66 11.20 -21.15
C GLY A 383 -44.10 12.43 -20.35
N GLY A 384 -43.28 13.48 -20.44
CA GLY A 384 -43.57 14.81 -19.90
C GLY A 384 -43.01 15.04 -18.50
N LYS A 385 -42.41 16.19 -18.18
CA LYS A 385 -42.32 17.47 -18.91
C LYS A 385 -40.91 18.05 -18.84
N LYS A 386 -40.58 18.94 -19.79
CA LYS A 386 -39.43 19.84 -19.70
C LYS A 386 -39.59 20.79 -18.52
N GLU A 387 -38.51 21.06 -17.81
CA GLU A 387 -38.21 22.40 -17.31
C GLU A 387 -36.69 22.59 -17.32
N GLU A 388 -36.24 23.66 -18.00
CA GLU A 388 -34.85 24.10 -18.05
C GLU A 388 -34.58 24.99 -16.83
N ALA A 389 -33.49 24.76 -16.11
CA ALA A 389 -33.04 25.66 -15.05
C ALA A 389 -31.51 25.78 -15.07
N GLU A 390 -31.04 26.97 -15.42
CA GLU A 390 -29.62 27.32 -15.45
C GLU A 390 -29.02 27.36 -14.03
N THR A 391 -27.99 26.56 -13.75
CA THR A 391 -27.24 26.66 -12.49
C THR A 391 -26.14 27.72 -12.60
N THR A 392 -26.49 28.96 -12.24
CA THR A 392 -25.51 30.02 -11.98
C THR A 392 -24.83 29.80 -10.63
N PHE A 393 -23.50 29.67 -10.63
CA PHE A 393 -22.71 29.60 -9.39
C PHE A 393 -22.54 30.99 -8.79
N ALA A 394 -23.00 31.19 -7.55
CA ALA A 394 -22.78 32.40 -6.78
C ALA A 394 -21.93 32.12 -5.52
N LEU A 395 -20.78 32.80 -5.43
CA LEU A 395 -19.92 32.81 -4.25
C LEU A 395 -20.56 33.62 -3.12
N SER A 396 -20.49 33.12 -1.89
CA SER A 396 -20.52 33.95 -0.68
C SER A 396 -19.72 33.29 0.45
N ALA A 397 -19.21 34.07 1.39
CA ALA A 397 -18.22 33.62 2.38
C ALA A 397 -18.50 34.19 3.79
N SER A 398 -17.99 33.46 4.80
CA SER A 398 -17.69 33.93 6.17
C SER A 398 -18.87 34.15 7.16
N PRO A 399 -18.64 34.17 8.50
CA PRO A 399 -17.62 33.47 9.32
C PRO A 399 -18.17 32.91 10.68
N SER A 400 -17.27 32.41 11.56
CA SER A 400 -17.45 32.05 12.99
C SER A 400 -18.37 30.85 13.31
N ASP A 401 -18.18 30.00 14.32
CA ASP A 401 -17.07 29.70 15.25
C ASP A 401 -17.35 28.27 15.85
N SER A 402 -16.51 27.58 16.63
CA SER A 402 -15.29 27.90 17.39
C SER A 402 -14.33 26.68 17.43
N VAL A 403 -13.17 26.76 18.07
CA VAL A 403 -12.23 25.62 18.26
C VAL A 403 -11.69 25.55 19.69
N LEU A 404 -11.86 24.38 20.34
CA LEU A 404 -11.16 24.00 21.58
C LEU A 404 -9.86 23.25 21.24
N PRO A 405 -8.75 23.47 21.95
CA PRO A 405 -7.47 22.82 21.65
C PRO A 405 -7.44 21.37 22.15
N VAL A 406 -7.36 20.41 21.22
CA VAL A 406 -7.02 19.01 21.55
C VAL A 406 -5.49 18.87 21.61
N ASN A 407 -5.01 18.31 22.71
CA ASN A 407 -3.59 18.20 23.03
C ASN A 407 -2.97 16.95 22.38
N THR A 408 -2.26 17.11 21.25
CA THR A 408 -1.61 16.01 20.52
C THR A 408 -0.10 15.96 20.76
N ASN A 409 0.33 15.31 21.83
CA ASN A 409 1.72 14.87 22.00
C ASN A 409 1.91 13.47 21.40
N HIS A 410 2.16 13.38 20.10
CA HIS A 410 2.70 12.19 19.46
C HIS A 410 3.68 12.59 18.35
N ASP A 411 4.98 12.42 18.62
CA ASP A 411 6.06 12.64 17.66
C ASP A 411 6.08 11.55 16.56
N TYR A 412 5.22 11.70 15.55
CA TYR A 412 5.46 11.07 14.26
C TYR A 412 6.35 11.99 13.42
N GLN A 413 7.63 11.62 13.28
CA GLN A 413 8.48 12.25 12.28
C GLN A 413 7.97 11.84 10.89
N SER A 414 7.39 12.80 10.16
CA SER A 414 7.06 12.59 8.75
C SER A 414 8.32 12.20 7.97
N LEU A 415 8.14 11.46 6.87
CA LEU A 415 9.20 10.98 5.98
C LEU A 415 9.87 12.15 5.25
N ARG A 416 10.72 12.89 5.98
CA ARG A 416 11.35 14.12 5.48
C ARG A 416 12.53 13.82 4.56
N GLY A 417 12.31 14.08 3.29
CA GLY A 417 13.28 14.78 2.45
C GLY A 417 14.29 13.91 1.70
N ALA A 418 13.89 13.38 0.56
CA ALA A 418 14.80 12.93 -0.50
C ALA A 418 14.83 13.96 -1.66
N GLY A 419 15.12 15.23 -1.37
CA GLY A 419 14.83 16.32 -2.33
C GLY A 419 15.48 17.68 -2.06
N GLN A 420 16.80 17.76 -1.79
CA GLN A 420 17.47 19.07 -1.72
C GLN A 420 18.91 19.10 -2.24
N LEU A 421 19.06 19.33 -3.56
CA LEU A 421 20.29 19.85 -4.15
C LEU A 421 20.17 21.35 -4.38
N ARG A 422 20.86 22.15 -3.56
CA ARG A 422 21.01 23.60 -3.80
C ARG A 422 22.00 23.83 -4.96
N THR A 423 21.52 24.50 -6.00
CA THR A 423 22.37 25.11 -7.02
C THR A 423 23.26 26.21 -6.40
N GLY A 424 24.53 26.25 -6.80
CA GLY A 424 25.51 27.16 -6.21
C GLY A 424 25.32 28.61 -6.69
N ALA A 425 25.24 29.55 -5.75
CA ALA A 425 25.22 30.99 -6.03
C ALA A 425 26.39 31.73 -5.35
N ARG A 426 27.08 32.51 -6.18
CA ARG A 426 28.19 33.44 -5.91
C ARG A 426 28.35 34.00 -4.49
N LEU A 427 29.61 34.00 -4.04
CA LEU A 427 30.14 34.87 -3.00
C LEU A 427 29.95 36.36 -3.35
N ARG A 428 29.27 37.10 -2.47
CA ARG A 428 29.58 38.51 -2.15
C ARG A 428 29.13 38.76 -0.71
N GLY A 429 29.99 39.37 0.10
CA GLY A 429 29.79 39.43 1.56
C GLY A 429 29.15 40.72 2.05
N SER A 430 28.82 40.76 3.34
CA SER A 430 29.14 41.90 4.21
C SER A 430 28.91 41.63 5.70
N ASN A 431 29.81 42.21 6.49
CA ASN A 431 29.65 42.71 7.86
C ASN A 431 29.23 41.79 9.03
N LYS A 432 30.21 41.64 9.93
CA LYS A 432 30.01 41.39 11.36
C LYS A 432 29.11 42.46 11.97
N ILE A 433 28.12 42.06 12.78
CA ILE A 433 27.70 42.84 13.97
C ILE A 433 27.68 41.88 15.16
N ASN A 434 28.20 42.37 16.29
CA ASN A 434 28.47 41.59 17.49
C ASN A 434 27.66 42.19 18.66
N ARG A 435 26.85 41.40 19.36
CA ARG A 435 26.28 41.82 20.66
C ARG A 435 26.01 40.63 21.58
N LYS A 436 26.78 40.57 22.68
CA LYS A 436 26.51 39.74 23.87
C LYS A 436 25.34 40.35 24.65
N GLY A 437 24.56 39.55 25.39
CA GLY A 437 23.58 40.12 26.32
C GLY A 437 22.63 39.16 27.06
N HIS A 438 23.13 38.48 28.09
CA HIS A 438 22.43 38.10 29.34
C HIS A 438 21.07 37.34 29.30
N ALA A 439 21.09 36.17 29.93
CA ALA A 439 19.89 35.46 30.38
C ALA A 439 19.23 36.15 31.61
N ARG A 440 17.91 35.99 31.74
CA ARG A 440 17.21 36.14 33.02
C ARG A 440 16.09 35.11 33.13
N SER A 441 16.06 34.43 34.27
CA SER A 441 15.00 33.49 34.68
C SER A 441 13.78 34.23 35.20
N GLN A 442 12.57 33.70 34.95
CA GLN A 442 11.43 33.84 35.85
C GLN A 442 10.69 32.51 36.00
N MET A 443 10.19 32.27 37.21
CA MET A 443 9.61 31.00 37.67
C MET A 443 8.14 30.85 37.25
N PHE A 444 7.71 29.59 37.11
CA PHE A 444 6.30 29.22 37.02
C PHE A 444 5.59 29.42 38.37
N GLY A 445 4.37 29.97 38.33
CA GLY A 445 3.43 29.90 39.45
C GLY A 445 2.65 28.59 39.42
N ALA A 446 2.60 27.89 40.57
CA ALA A 446 1.81 26.68 40.72
C ALA A 446 0.33 26.99 40.99
N ARG A 447 -0.56 26.09 40.56
CA ARG A 447 -1.92 25.95 41.09
C ARG A 447 -2.30 24.49 41.08
N ASP A 448 -2.86 24.02 42.20
CA ASP A 448 -3.09 22.61 42.47
C ASP A 448 -4.16 21.98 41.57
N GLN A 449 -3.90 20.73 41.16
CA GLN A 449 -4.94 19.71 40.97
C GLN A 449 -4.41 18.40 41.54
N ASP A 450 -5.19 17.78 42.44
CA ASP A 450 -4.82 16.56 43.13
C ASP A 450 -4.59 15.39 42.16
N ILE A 451 -3.33 14.98 42.04
CA ILE A 451 -2.94 13.67 41.52
C ILE A 451 -2.22 12.92 42.63
N ASP A 452 -2.59 11.66 42.80
CA ASP A 452 -2.28 10.75 43.90
C ASP A 452 -0.75 10.53 44.10
N THR A 453 -0.09 11.50 44.73
CA THR A 453 1.37 11.62 44.86
C THR A 453 2.01 10.40 45.54
N TRP A 454 1.27 9.73 46.42
CA TRP A 454 1.70 8.49 47.08
C TRP A 454 1.86 7.33 46.10
N LYS A 455 1.00 7.20 45.08
CA LYS A 455 1.14 6.15 44.05
C LYS A 455 2.39 6.38 43.18
N TYR A 456 2.69 7.64 42.86
CA TYR A 456 3.92 8.00 42.14
C TYR A 456 5.18 7.72 42.96
N LEU A 457 5.19 8.08 44.25
CA LEU A 457 6.31 7.79 45.16
C LEU A 457 6.50 6.27 45.36
N LEU A 458 5.41 5.50 45.43
CA LEU A 458 5.46 4.04 45.52
C LEU A 458 6.07 3.42 44.25
N LEU A 459 5.62 3.86 43.07
CA LEU A 459 6.16 3.39 41.78
C LEU A 459 7.64 3.72 41.62
N VAL A 460 8.06 4.97 41.90
CA VAL A 460 9.48 5.37 41.85
C VAL A 460 10.33 4.55 42.83
N SER A 461 9.80 4.24 44.01
CA SER A 461 10.46 3.37 45.00
C SER A 461 10.63 1.94 44.48
N ILE A 462 9.58 1.35 43.90
CA ILE A 462 9.60 0.01 43.31
C ILE A 462 10.62 -0.07 42.15
N PHE A 463 10.59 0.89 41.22
CA PHE A 463 11.57 0.96 40.12
C PHE A 463 13.00 1.12 40.62
N THR A 464 13.22 1.92 41.67
CA THR A 464 14.55 2.10 42.28
C THR A 464 15.07 0.80 42.91
N VAL A 465 14.21 0.07 43.63
CA VAL A 465 14.55 -1.24 44.22
C VAL A 465 14.86 -2.27 43.13
N LEU A 466 14.01 -2.38 42.10
CA LEU A 466 14.22 -3.28 40.96
C LEU A 466 15.53 -2.96 40.22
N TYR A 467 15.82 -1.68 39.98
CA TYR A 467 17.09 -1.24 39.39
C TYR A 467 18.30 -1.61 40.26
N CYS A 468 18.22 -1.44 41.59
CA CYS A 468 19.28 -1.85 42.50
C CYS A 468 19.47 -3.37 42.56
N VAL A 469 18.40 -4.16 42.48
CA VAL A 469 18.45 -5.64 42.39
C VAL A 469 19.10 -6.08 41.08
N ALA A 470 18.66 -5.54 39.94
CA ALA A 470 19.25 -5.82 38.63
C ALA A 470 20.74 -5.45 38.58
N ARG A 471 21.12 -4.30 39.15
CA ARG A 471 22.51 -3.85 39.25
C ARG A 471 23.35 -4.71 40.20
N ARG A 472 22.77 -5.32 41.23
CA ARG A 472 23.44 -6.35 42.07
C ARG A 472 23.64 -7.65 41.30
N GLN A 473 22.60 -8.15 40.61
CA GLN A 473 22.69 -9.36 39.77
C GLN A 473 23.77 -9.22 38.67
N PHE A 474 23.78 -8.09 37.96
CA PHE A 474 24.77 -7.83 36.91
C PHE A 474 26.22 -7.77 37.46
N ARG A 475 26.41 -7.22 38.67
CA ARG A 475 27.70 -7.23 39.36
C ARG A 475 28.13 -8.64 39.81
N ALA A 476 27.19 -9.49 40.22
CA ALA A 476 27.46 -10.89 40.57
C ALA A 476 27.88 -11.70 39.32
N VAL A 477 27.14 -11.59 38.21
CA VAL A 477 27.49 -12.24 36.93
C VAL A 477 28.85 -11.76 36.41
N LYS A 478 29.17 -10.46 36.52
CA LYS A 478 30.48 -9.93 36.13
C LYS A 478 31.61 -10.50 36.98
N ARG A 479 31.41 -10.66 38.31
CA ARG A 479 32.38 -11.31 39.21
C ARG A 479 32.57 -12.80 38.88
N TYR A 480 31.48 -13.54 38.64
CA TYR A 480 31.53 -14.96 38.27
C TYR A 480 32.31 -15.20 36.96
N ARG A 481 32.12 -14.33 35.95
CA ARG A 481 32.89 -14.37 34.69
C ARG A 481 34.38 -14.06 34.88
N THR A 482 34.77 -13.19 35.82
CA THR A 482 36.20 -12.94 36.11
C THR A 482 36.85 -14.05 36.93
N THR A 483 36.18 -14.66 37.92
CA THR A 483 36.74 -15.82 38.63
C THR A 483 36.89 -17.03 37.73
N ARG A 484 35.92 -17.32 36.84
CA ARG A 484 36.05 -18.41 35.85
C ARG A 484 37.24 -18.19 34.92
N ARG A 485 37.35 -17.00 34.30
CA ARG A 485 38.47 -16.66 33.38
C ARG A 485 39.85 -16.68 34.03
N ASN A 486 39.96 -16.45 35.34
CA ASN A 486 41.22 -16.60 36.07
C ASN A 486 41.53 -18.05 36.45
N ARG A 487 40.52 -18.90 36.65
CA ARG A 487 40.68 -20.34 36.91
C ARG A 487 41.12 -21.08 35.65
N ASP A 488 40.53 -20.74 34.51
CA ASP A 488 40.88 -21.30 33.19
C ASP A 488 42.33 -20.93 32.75
N LYS A 489 42.92 -19.87 33.34
CA LYS A 489 44.31 -19.46 33.14
C LYS A 489 45.34 -20.10 34.08
N ALA A 490 44.89 -20.84 35.09
CA ALA A 490 45.75 -21.52 36.07
C ALA A 490 45.86 -23.03 35.81
N THR A 491 45.39 -23.51 34.65
CA THR A 491 45.33 -24.93 34.28
C THR A 491 45.91 -25.19 32.88
N VAL A 492 46.88 -24.37 32.46
CA VAL A 492 47.67 -24.49 31.23
C VAL A 492 49.14 -24.35 31.59
#